data_AF-A0A832MJV9-F1
#
_entry.id   AF-A0A832MJV9-F1
#
_cell.length_a   1.000
_cell.length_b   1.000
_cell.length_c   1.000
_cell.angle_alpha   90.00
_cell.angle_beta   90.00
_cell.angle_gamma   90.00
#
_symmetry.space_group_name_H-M   'P 1'
#
loop_
_entity.id
_entity.type
_entity.pdbx_description
1 polymer ?
#
loop_
_entity_poly.entity_id
_entity_poly.type
_entity_poly.pdbx_seq_one_letter_code
_entity_poly.pdbx_strand_id
1 'polypeptide(L)'
;MTVELLIHLFGKPAWELEDLEGDLPENYSEKLRQVGEDLKSRLNESADIFDKLVKNGWQPYGTLYDINFVKDVTLKEAEKELKKLGLQDYIENLTELEKEEEWEEEEE
;
A
#
# COMPACT_ATOMS: atom_id res chain seq x y z
N MET A 1 3.30 -15.86 14.00
CA MET A 1 2.74 -15.62 12.66
C MET A 1 2.64 -14.13 12.55
N THR A 2 3.22 -13.58 11.50
CA THR A 2 3.25 -12.14 11.25
C THR A 2 2.49 -11.93 9.95
N VAL A 3 1.59 -10.97 9.95
CA VAL A 3 0.81 -10.61 8.76
C VAL A 3 1.29 -9.26 8.30
N GLU A 4 1.36 -9.11 6.98
CA GLU A 4 1.62 -7.86 6.30
C GLU A 4 0.37 -7.39 5.56
N LEU A 5 0.11 -6.09 5.61
CA LEU A 5 -0.85 -5.39 4.77
C LEU A 5 -0.11 -4.41 3.87
N LEU A 6 -0.33 -4.50 2.56
CA LEU A 6 0.23 -3.57 1.59
C LEU A 6 -0.78 -2.49 1.20
N ILE A 7 -0.36 -1.22 1.26
CA ILE A 7 -1.10 -0.07 0.76
C ILE A 7 -0.32 0.60 -0.35
N HIS A 8 -0.81 0.48 -1.59
CA HIS A 8 -0.22 1.15 -2.73
C HIS A 8 -0.47 2.65 -2.68
N LEU A 9 0.59 3.46 -2.84
CA LEU A 9 0.49 4.91 -2.90
C LEU A 9 0.25 5.37 -4.33
N PHE A 10 1.28 5.26 -5.17
CA PHE A 10 1.26 5.60 -6.59
C PHE A 10 2.53 5.08 -7.26
N GLY A 11 2.46 4.93 -8.58
CA GLY A 11 3.54 4.34 -9.36
C GLY A 11 4.23 5.31 -10.30
N LYS A 12 4.80 4.74 -11.37
CA LYS A 12 5.37 5.53 -12.46
C LYS A 12 4.26 6.33 -13.15
N PRO A 13 4.52 7.57 -13.59
CA PRO A 13 3.52 8.38 -14.30
C PRO A 13 2.83 7.64 -15.46
N ALA A 14 3.57 6.84 -16.23
CA ALA A 14 3.03 6.06 -17.36
C ALA A 14 2.00 4.98 -16.97
N TRP A 15 1.88 4.62 -15.67
CA TRP A 15 0.85 3.69 -15.20
C TRP A 15 -0.52 4.34 -15.06
N GLU A 16 -0.57 5.66 -14.86
CA GLU A 16 -1.80 6.41 -14.59
C GLU A 16 -2.12 7.45 -15.67
N LEU A 17 -1.08 7.92 -16.38
CA LEU A 17 -1.18 8.84 -17.51
C LEU A 17 -1.08 8.05 -18.82
N GLU A 18 -2.22 7.63 -19.36
CA GLU A 18 -2.22 6.96 -20.67
C GLU A 18 -1.69 7.91 -21.76
N ASP A 19 -1.02 7.35 -22.77
CA ASP A 19 -0.40 8.06 -23.89
C ASP A 19 0.67 9.08 -23.47
N LEU A 20 1.33 8.87 -22.33
CA LEU A 20 2.40 9.76 -21.86
C LEU A 20 3.65 9.73 -22.75
N GLU A 21 3.87 8.63 -23.46
CA GLU A 21 5.04 8.45 -24.33
C GLU A 21 4.75 8.89 -25.77
N GLY A 22 5.54 9.82 -26.29
CA GLY A 22 5.41 10.33 -27.67
C GLY A 22 4.78 11.72 -27.75
N ASP A 23 4.05 11.98 -28.84
CA ASP A 23 3.36 13.25 -29.05
C ASP A 23 2.08 13.32 -28.21
N LEU A 24 1.98 14.36 -27.39
CA LEU A 24 0.83 14.56 -26.51
C LEU A 24 -0.24 15.43 -27.19
N PRO A 25 -1.54 15.12 -27.00
CA PRO A 25 -2.62 15.96 -27.53
C PRO A 25 -2.63 17.34 -26.87
N GLU A 26 -3.13 18.37 -27.57
CA GLU A 26 -3.13 19.77 -27.07
C GLU A 26 -3.85 19.95 -25.71
N ASN A 27 -4.85 19.10 -25.44
CA ASN A 27 -5.63 19.14 -24.20
C ASN A 27 -5.08 18.25 -23.08
N TYR A 28 -3.88 17.66 -23.22
CA TYR A 28 -3.32 16.73 -22.23
C TYR A 28 -3.19 17.33 -20.81
N SER A 29 -3.12 18.66 -20.71
CA SER A 29 -3.12 19.35 -19.41
C SER A 29 -4.35 19.05 -18.54
N GLU A 30 -5.49 18.71 -19.13
CA GLU A 30 -6.69 18.31 -18.39
C GLU A 30 -6.49 16.96 -17.69
N LYS A 31 -5.85 16.00 -18.37
CA LYS A 31 -5.49 14.69 -17.81
C LYS A 31 -4.52 14.82 -16.64
N LEU A 32 -3.50 15.68 -16.77
CA LEU A 32 -2.56 15.97 -15.69
C LEU A 32 -3.27 16.54 -14.45
N ARG A 33 -4.23 17.45 -14.63
CA ARG A 33 -5.01 18.01 -13.51
C ARG A 33 -5.90 16.95 -12.86
N GLN A 34 -6.56 16.12 -13.67
CA GLN A 34 -7.43 15.06 -13.17
C GLN A 34 -6.64 14.06 -12.31
N VAL A 35 -5.53 13.52 -12.84
CA VAL A 35 -4.66 12.61 -12.09
C VAL A 35 -4.09 13.28 -10.84
N GLY A 36 -3.81 14.59 -10.89
CA GLY A 36 -3.39 15.37 -9.72
C GLY A 36 -4.43 15.39 -8.59
N GLU A 37 -5.70 15.61 -8.89
CA GLU A 37 -6.76 15.56 -7.87
C GLU A 37 -7.01 14.12 -7.38
N ASP A 38 -6.93 13.12 -8.26
CA ASP A 38 -7.07 11.72 -7.88
C ASP A 38 -5.93 11.26 -6.95
N LEU A 39 -4.68 11.63 -7.27
CA LEU A 39 -3.50 11.42 -6.42
C LEU A 39 -3.68 12.06 -5.05
N LYS A 40 -4.13 13.31 -5.01
CA LYS A 40 -4.38 14.03 -3.76
C LYS A 40 -5.47 13.34 -2.94
N SER A 41 -6.56 12.91 -3.55
CA SER A 41 -7.63 12.18 -2.85
C SER A 41 -7.09 10.87 -2.25
N ARG A 42 -6.40 10.06 -3.06
CA ARG A 42 -5.79 8.80 -2.65
C ARG A 42 -4.79 8.97 -1.51
N LEU A 43 -3.90 9.97 -1.57
CA LEU A 43 -2.92 10.22 -0.51
C LEU A 43 -3.57 10.64 0.81
N ASN A 44 -4.70 11.37 0.77
CA ASN A 44 -5.46 11.66 1.99
C ASN A 44 -6.10 10.39 2.56
N GLU A 45 -6.66 9.52 1.72
CA GLU A 45 -7.18 8.22 2.17
C GLU A 45 -6.07 7.34 2.77
N SER A 46 -4.91 7.24 2.11
CA SER A 46 -3.75 6.51 2.64
C SER A 46 -3.29 7.08 3.98
N ALA A 47 -3.33 8.40 4.17
CA ALA A 47 -3.00 9.02 5.46
C ALA A 47 -3.99 8.64 6.56
N ASP A 48 -5.30 8.63 6.27
CA ASP A 48 -6.33 8.18 7.21
C ASP A 48 -6.17 6.71 7.59
N ILE A 49 -5.81 5.86 6.61
CA ILE A 49 -5.53 4.44 6.81
C ILE A 49 -4.29 4.27 7.70
N PHE A 50 -3.20 4.95 7.36
CA PHE A 50 -1.96 4.94 8.14
C PHE A 50 -2.23 5.25 9.61
N ASP A 51 -2.97 6.33 9.86
CA ASP A 51 -3.35 6.76 11.21
C ASP A 51 -4.16 5.68 11.96
N LYS A 52 -5.13 5.04 11.29
CA LYS A 52 -5.93 3.97 11.88
C LYS A 52 -5.06 2.75 12.21
N LEU A 53 -4.21 2.32 11.30
CA LEU A 53 -3.38 1.13 11.46
C LEU A 53 -2.35 1.31 12.57
N VAL A 54 -1.62 2.43 12.58
CA VAL A 54 -0.63 2.75 13.62
C VAL A 54 -1.29 2.85 15.00
N LYS A 55 -2.45 3.51 15.12
CA LYS A 55 -3.20 3.57 16.38
C LYS A 55 -3.64 2.20 16.90
N ASN A 56 -3.73 1.19 16.03
CA ASN A 56 -4.09 -0.19 16.37
C ASN A 56 -2.88 -1.13 16.42
N GLY A 57 -1.65 -0.59 16.47
CA GLY A 57 -0.43 -1.35 16.74
C GLY A 57 0.21 -2.01 15.53
N TRP A 58 -0.23 -1.68 14.31
CA TRP A 58 0.49 -2.05 13.10
C TRP A 58 1.77 -1.23 12.96
N GLN A 59 2.87 -1.87 12.57
CA GLN A 59 4.16 -1.22 12.36
C GLN A 59 4.34 -0.89 10.87
N PRO A 60 4.45 0.40 10.49
CA PRO A 60 4.62 0.78 9.11
C PRO A 60 6.08 0.70 8.67
N TYR A 61 6.32 0.34 7.42
CA TYR A 61 7.58 0.56 6.74
C TYR A 61 7.34 0.86 5.25
N GLY A 62 8.15 1.74 4.67
CA GLY A 62 7.98 2.20 3.29
C GLY A 62 8.80 1.38 2.29
N THR A 63 8.25 1.18 1.11
CA THR A 63 8.98 0.67 -0.08
C THR A 63 8.94 1.72 -1.20
N LEU A 64 9.27 1.32 -2.44
CA LEU A 64 9.34 2.25 -3.56
C LEU A 64 7.98 2.88 -3.92
N TYR A 65 6.89 2.12 -3.83
CA TYR A 65 5.56 2.55 -4.29
C TYR A 65 4.47 2.35 -3.24
N ASP A 66 4.81 1.71 -2.11
CA ASP A 66 3.83 1.20 -1.17
C ASP A 66 4.26 1.49 0.27
N ILE A 67 3.28 1.47 1.17
CA ILE A 67 3.51 1.37 2.61
C ILE A 67 3.03 -0.01 3.04
N ASN A 68 3.94 -0.77 3.63
CA ASN A 68 3.63 -2.05 4.23
C ASN A 68 3.41 -1.87 5.72
N PHE A 69 2.47 -2.61 6.27
CA PHE A 69 2.12 -2.60 7.68
C PHE A 69 2.20 -4.02 8.21
N VAL A 70 3.03 -4.25 9.22
CA VAL A 70 3.21 -5.58 9.83
C VAL A 70 2.64 -5.64 11.23
N LYS A 71 2.10 -6.82 11.59
CA LYS A 71 1.59 -7.10 12.92
C LYS A 71 1.65 -8.58 13.25
N ASP A 72 1.99 -8.90 14.50
CA ASP A 72 2.04 -10.27 15.01
C ASP A 72 0.64 -10.78 15.40
N VAL A 73 -0.13 -11.15 14.39
CA VAL A 73 -1.48 -11.73 14.49
C VAL A 73 -1.67 -12.82 13.43
N THR A 74 -2.72 -13.63 13.55
CA THR A 74 -3.13 -14.53 12.46
C THR A 74 -3.86 -13.75 11.36
N LEU A 75 -3.87 -14.27 10.12
CA LEU A 75 -4.60 -13.63 9.01
C LEU A 75 -6.09 -13.40 9.35
N LYS A 76 -6.73 -14.38 9.97
CA LYS A 76 -8.14 -14.28 10.39
C LYS A 76 -8.40 -13.17 11.42
N GLU A 77 -7.45 -12.92 12.31
CA GLU A 77 -7.52 -11.82 13.27
C GLU A 77 -7.34 -10.47 12.57
N ALA A 78 -6.35 -10.38 11.66
CA ALA A 78 -6.14 -9.20 10.83
C ALA A 78 -7.38 -8.85 9.99
N GLU A 79 -7.99 -9.82 9.30
CA GLU A 79 -9.23 -9.62 8.55
C GLU A 79 -10.37 -9.06 9.41
N LYS A 80 -10.53 -9.62 10.61
CA LYS A 80 -11.58 -9.19 11.55
C LYS A 80 -11.30 -7.77 12.06
N GLU A 81 -10.04 -7.42 12.27
CA GLU A 81 -9.62 -6.08 12.65
C GLU A 81 -9.88 -5.07 11.53
N LEU A 82 -9.48 -5.36 10.30
CA LEU A 82 -9.73 -4.48 9.14
C LEU A 82 -11.23 -4.22 8.95
N LYS A 83 -12.08 -5.25 9.07
CA LYS A 83 -13.55 -5.06 9.03
C LYS A 83 -14.06 -4.10 10.12
N LYS A 84 -13.49 -4.16 11.33
CA LYS A 84 -13.88 -3.24 12.42
C LYS A 84 -13.40 -1.81 12.18
N LEU A 85 -12.27 -1.64 11.49
CA LEU A 85 -11.72 -0.32 11.14
C LEU A 85 -12.35 0.29 9.88
N GLY A 86 -13.27 -0.44 9.22
CA GLY A 86 -13.88 -0.04 7.95
C GLY A 86 -12.93 -0.13 6.77
N LEU A 87 -11.96 -1.04 6.82
CA LEU A 87 -10.92 -1.28 5.81
C LEU A 87 -11.10 -2.64 5.12
N GLN A 88 -12.34 -3.12 5.00
CA GLN A 88 -12.63 -4.44 4.42
C GLN A 88 -12.17 -4.60 2.97
N ASP A 89 -12.07 -3.50 2.23
CA ASP A 89 -11.65 -3.51 0.81
C ASP A 89 -10.14 -3.80 0.67
N TYR A 90 -9.38 -3.69 1.75
CA TYR A 90 -7.94 -3.95 1.79
C TYR A 90 -7.59 -5.37 2.27
N ILE A 91 -8.58 -6.22 2.53
CA ILE A 91 -8.34 -7.59 3.02
C ILE A 91 -7.57 -8.43 2.02
N GLU A 92 -7.81 -8.25 0.72
CA GLU A 92 -7.10 -8.97 -0.34
C GLU A 92 -5.61 -8.61 -0.43
N ASN A 93 -5.20 -7.51 0.20
CA ASN A 93 -3.80 -7.08 0.28
C ASN A 93 -3.07 -7.64 1.51
N LEU A 94 -3.72 -8.51 2.31
CA LEU A 94 -3.08 -9.17 3.43
C LEU A 94 -2.27 -10.38 2.96
N THR A 95 -1.05 -10.50 3.46
CA THR A 95 -0.15 -11.64 3.21
C THR A 95 0.37 -12.18 4.55
N GLU A 96 0.32 -13.51 4.74
CA GLU A 96 1.02 -14.15 5.86
C GLU A 96 2.51 -14.21 5.53
N LEU A 97 3.34 -13.65 6.41
CA LEU A 97 4.79 -13.79 6.33
C LEU A 97 5.18 -15.08 7.05
N GLU A 98 5.72 -16.04 6.28
CA GLU A 98 6.43 -17.16 6.85
C GLU A 98 7.72 -16.63 7.50
N LYS A 99 8.07 -17.15 8.69
CA LYS A 99 9.38 -16.83 9.27
C LYS A 99 10.42 -17.36 8.29
N GLU A 100 11.22 -16.48 7.68
CA GLU A 100 12.44 -16.91 7.01
C GLU A 100 13.26 -17.72 8.03
N GLU A 101 13.55 -18.98 7.71
CA GLU A 101 14.58 -19.72 8.42
C GLU A 101 15.87 -18.91 8.28
N GLU A 102 16.46 -18.51 9.41
CA GLU A 102 17.76 -17.85 9.43
C GLU A 102 18.73 -18.73 8.63
N TRP A 103 19.20 -18.24 7.48
CA TRP A 103 20.32 -18.87 6.80
C TRP A 103 21.50 -18.73 7.76
N GLU A 104 21.84 -19.80 8.48
CA GLU A 104 23.13 -19.88 9.17
C GLU A 104 24.20 -19.61 8.11
N GLU A 105 24.87 -18.46 8.20
CA GLU A 105 26.10 -18.23 7.46
C GLU A 105 27.06 -19.35 7.90
N GLU A 106 27.26 -20.36 7.04
CA GLU A 106 28.39 -21.28 7.20
C GLU A 106 29.66 -20.42 7.12
N GLU A 107 30.24 -20.08 8.28
CA GLU A 107 31.61 -19.62 8.35
C GLU A 107 32.55 -20.74 7.87
N GLU A 108 33.34 -20.41 6.85
CA GLU A 108 34.56 -21.07 6.29
C GLU A 108 34.43 -21.95 5.03
#